data_AF-A0A0R1YZV5-F1
#
_entry.id   AF-A0A0R1YZV5-F1
#
_cell.length_a   1.000
_cell.length_b   1.000
_cell.length_c   1.000
_cell.angle_alpha   90.00
_cell.angle_beta   90.00
_cell.angle_gamma   90.00
#
_symmetry.space_group_name_H-M   'P 1'
#
loop_
_entity.id
_entity.type
_entity.pdbx_description
1 polymer ?
#
loop_
_entity_poly.entity_id
_entity_poly.type
_entity_poly.pdbx_seq_one_letter_code
_entity_poly.pdbx_strand_id
1 'polypeptide(L)'
;MSGFTITGHADAGEYGQDIVCSAVSVLSITTVNGLQEVIGLDVNVDSDEQNGGYLSVEIPVIANSTQQLQSDAVLKTFENGMADIASSYQDYIKLNVKN
;
A
#
# COMPACT_ATOMS: atom_id res chain seq x y z
N MET A 1 3.80 -12.02 -0.59
CA MET A 1 3.34 -10.88 -1.42
C MET A 1 4.59 -10.27 -2.06
N SER A 2 4.59 -10.02 -3.37
CA SER A 2 5.76 -9.45 -4.08
C SER A 2 5.60 -7.97 -4.44
N GLY A 3 4.54 -7.33 -3.96
CA GLY A 3 4.19 -5.95 -4.30
C GLY A 3 2.70 -5.67 -4.13
N PHE A 4 2.31 -4.43 -4.37
CA PHE A 4 0.91 -4.00 -4.40
C PHE A 4 0.72 -2.83 -5.38
N THR A 5 -0.53 -2.63 -5.81
CA THR A 5 -0.91 -1.51 -6.68
C THR A 5 -2.21 -0.89 -6.18
N ILE A 6 -2.27 0.43 -6.17
CA ILE A 6 -3.42 1.24 -5.74
C ILE A 6 -3.73 2.25 -6.84
N THR A 7 -5.01 2.43 -7.12
CA THR A 7 -5.54 3.46 -8.03
C THR A 7 -6.72 4.15 -7.38
N GLY A 8 -6.91 5.45 -7.58
CA GLY A 8 -8.07 6.17 -7.01
C GLY A 8 -7.87 6.62 -5.55
N HIS A 9 -6.61 6.71 -5.08
CA HIS A 9 -6.28 7.10 -3.70
C HIS A 9 -5.91 8.59 -3.56
N ALA A 10 -5.81 9.30 -4.69
CA ALA A 10 -5.63 10.75 -4.73
C ALA A 10 -6.91 11.41 -5.26
N ASP A 11 -6.91 12.74 -5.24
CA ASP A 11 -8.05 13.64 -5.47
C ASP A 11 -9.16 13.58 -4.40
N ALA A 12 -9.80 14.72 -4.21
CA ALA A 12 -10.96 14.86 -3.34
C ALA A 12 -12.22 14.42 -4.09
N GLY A 13 -12.97 13.51 -3.50
CA GLY A 13 -14.14 12.89 -4.10
C GLY A 13 -15.46 13.37 -3.51
N GLU A 14 -16.48 12.52 -3.52
CA GLU A 14 -17.73 12.82 -2.80
C GLU A 14 -17.49 12.93 -1.28
N TYR A 15 -18.41 13.57 -0.55
CA TYR A 15 -18.29 13.74 0.90
C TYR A 15 -18.03 12.40 1.61
N GLY A 16 -16.89 12.29 2.31
CA GLY A 16 -16.45 11.08 2.98
C GLY A 16 -15.35 10.30 2.24
N GLN A 17 -15.23 10.45 0.92
CA GLN A 17 -14.17 9.81 0.12
C GLN A 17 -12.77 10.30 0.55
N ASP A 18 -12.63 11.57 0.88
CA ASP A 18 -11.36 12.17 1.31
C ASP A 18 -10.77 11.50 2.56
N ILE A 19 -11.64 11.01 3.47
CA ILE A 19 -11.23 10.31 4.69
C ILE A 19 -10.67 8.92 4.33
N VAL A 20 -11.33 8.23 3.40
CA VAL A 20 -10.91 6.90 2.93
C VAL A 20 -9.62 7.00 2.14
N CYS A 21 -9.52 7.96 1.21
CA CYS A 21 -8.28 8.24 0.47
C CYS A 21 -7.13 8.54 1.42
N SER A 22 -7.33 9.41 2.42
CA SER A 22 -6.31 9.73 3.42
C SER A 22 -5.84 8.48 4.20
N ALA A 23 -6.75 7.59 4.58
CA ALA A 23 -6.41 6.35 5.27
C ALA A 23 -5.57 5.41 4.39
N VAL A 24 -5.97 5.24 3.12
CA VAL A 24 -5.23 4.43 2.15
C VAL A 24 -3.84 5.01 1.89
N SER A 25 -3.74 6.33 1.67
CA SER A 25 -2.47 7.01 1.39
C SER A 25 -1.50 6.94 2.56
N VAL A 26 -1.96 7.20 3.79
CA VAL A 26 -1.09 7.08 4.97
C VAL A 26 -0.60 5.64 5.13
N LEU A 27 -1.47 4.65 4.95
CA LEU A 27 -1.09 3.25 5.12
C LEU A 27 -0.11 2.79 4.03
N SER A 28 -0.34 3.14 2.77
CA SER A 28 0.52 2.76 1.66
C SER A 28 1.89 3.46 1.72
N ILE A 29 1.92 4.76 1.93
CA ILE A 29 3.16 5.55 2.03
C ILE A 29 3.98 5.10 3.23
N THR A 30 3.34 4.87 4.39
CA THR A 30 4.06 4.39 5.58
C THR A 30 4.63 2.99 5.37
N THR A 31 3.94 2.14 4.60
CA THR A 31 4.44 0.82 4.23
C THR A 31 5.70 0.93 3.36
N VAL A 32 5.69 1.80 2.34
CA VAL A 32 6.87 2.09 1.51
C VAL A 32 8.03 2.61 2.35
N ASN A 33 7.78 3.59 3.22
CA ASN A 33 8.80 4.15 4.12
C ASN A 33 9.36 3.09 5.08
N GLY A 34 8.52 2.18 5.59
CA GLY A 34 8.98 1.06 6.43
C GLY A 34 9.92 0.12 5.67
N LEU A 35 9.58 -0.20 4.42
CA LEU A 35 10.43 -1.04 3.56
C LEU A 35 11.77 -0.37 3.24
N GLN A 36 11.76 0.91 2.86
CA GLN A 36 12.96 1.65 2.46
C GLN A 36 13.82 2.07 3.65
N GLU A 37 13.26 2.81 4.60
CA GLU A 37 14.02 3.51 5.63
C GLU A 37 14.27 2.66 6.87
N VAL A 38 13.35 1.73 7.20
CA VAL A 38 13.49 0.91 8.41
C VAL A 38 14.17 -0.43 8.11
N ILE A 39 13.81 -1.07 7.00
CA ILE A 39 14.38 -2.39 6.62
C ILE A 39 15.61 -2.22 5.71
N GLY A 40 15.72 -1.11 4.98
CA GLY A 40 16.83 -0.86 4.04
C GLY A 40 16.67 -1.61 2.72
N LEU A 41 15.45 -1.73 2.20
CA LEU A 41 15.18 -2.36 0.89
C LEU A 41 15.06 -1.32 -0.21
N ASP A 42 15.71 -1.58 -1.33
CA ASP A 42 15.56 -0.81 -2.57
C ASP A 42 14.30 -1.30 -3.32
N VAL A 43 13.14 -0.83 -2.87
CA VAL A 43 11.85 -1.16 -3.50
C VAL A 43 11.58 -0.29 -4.72
N ASN A 44 11.06 -0.90 -5.77
CA ASN A 44 10.69 -0.17 -6.98
C ASN A 44 9.30 0.46 -6.79
N VAL A 45 9.24 1.78 -6.87
CA VAL A 45 8.01 2.57 -6.68
C VAL A 45 7.73 3.36 -7.94
N ASP A 46 6.53 3.19 -8.48
CA ASP A 46 5.99 3.99 -9.58
C ASP A 46 4.71 4.68 -9.09
N SER A 47 4.65 6.01 -9.23
CA SER A 47 3.56 6.81 -8.67
C SER A 47 3.22 8.00 -9.57
N ASP A 48 1.92 8.27 -9.72
CA ASP A 48 1.38 9.46 -10.37
C ASP A 48 0.16 9.92 -9.58
N GLU A 49 0.21 11.14 -9.02
CA GLU A 49 -0.89 11.68 -8.22
C GLU A 49 -2.05 12.24 -9.07
N GLN A 50 -1.89 12.31 -10.40
CA GLN A 50 -2.93 12.84 -11.28
C GLN A 50 -4.03 11.82 -11.57
N ASN A 51 -5.20 12.31 -12.01
CA ASN A 51 -6.33 11.50 -12.47
C ASN A 51 -6.79 10.45 -11.42
N GLY A 52 -6.92 10.86 -10.15
CA GLY A 52 -7.30 10.00 -9.04
C GLY A 52 -6.14 9.22 -8.39
N GLY A 53 -4.91 9.37 -8.87
CA GLY A 53 -3.74 8.80 -8.21
C GLY A 53 -3.48 7.34 -8.54
N TYR A 54 -2.19 7.01 -8.68
CA TYR A 54 -1.65 5.69 -8.96
C TYR A 54 -0.41 5.48 -8.09
N LEU A 55 -0.31 4.29 -7.49
CA LEU A 55 0.87 3.85 -6.75
C LEU A 55 1.08 2.36 -7.02
N SER A 56 2.23 1.98 -7.54
CA SER A 56 2.66 0.60 -7.68
C SER A 56 3.99 0.40 -6.98
N VAL A 57 4.07 -0.65 -6.19
CA VAL A 57 5.24 -1.01 -5.40
C VAL A 57 5.59 -2.45 -5.71
N GLU A 58 6.83 -2.69 -6.15
CA GLU A 58 7.39 -4.01 -6.38
C GLU A 58 8.53 -4.28 -5.41
N ILE A 59 8.49 -5.45 -4.78
CA ILE A 59 9.48 -5.89 -3.81
C ILE A 59 10.57 -6.65 -4.55
N PRO A 60 11.85 -6.26 -4.41
CA PRO A 60 12.95 -6.95 -5.08
C PRO A 60 13.12 -8.36 -4.51
N VAL A 61 13.93 -9.18 -5.18
CA VAL A 61 14.40 -10.44 -4.59
C VAL A 61 15.30 -10.12 -3.40
N ILE A 62 14.92 -10.57 -2.20
CA ILE A 62 15.67 -10.32 -0.97
C ILE A 62 16.52 -11.54 -0.63
N ALA A 63 17.84 -11.39 -0.66
CA ALA A 63 18.78 -12.47 -0.32
C ALA A 63 18.94 -12.66 1.21
N ASN A 64 18.74 -11.60 1.99
CA ASN A 64 18.89 -11.63 3.44
C ASN A 64 17.60 -12.12 4.11
N SER A 65 17.69 -13.23 4.85
CA SER A 65 16.52 -13.84 5.50
C SER A 65 15.85 -12.96 6.56
N THR A 66 16.61 -12.11 7.26
CA THR A 66 16.07 -11.19 8.26
C THR A 66 15.27 -10.07 7.58
N GLN A 67 15.83 -9.46 6.53
CA GLN A 67 15.12 -8.44 5.76
C GLN A 67 13.89 -9.02 5.06
N GLN A 68 13.96 -10.27 4.57
CA GLN A 68 12.81 -10.98 4.00
C GLN A 68 11.69 -11.12 5.05
N LEU A 69 12.03 -11.62 6.25
CA LEU A 69 11.05 -11.79 7.33
C LEU A 69 10.42 -10.45 7.76
N GLN A 70 11.22 -9.39 7.85
CA GLN A 70 10.74 -8.05 8.19
C GLN A 70 9.82 -7.49 7.08
N SER A 71 10.21 -7.65 5.82
CA SER A 71 9.42 -7.24 4.66
C SER A 71 8.06 -7.96 4.64
N ASP A 72 8.06 -9.28 4.83
CA ASP A 72 6.84 -10.08 4.90
C ASP A 72 5.91 -9.62 6.05
N ALA A 73 6.48 -9.28 7.21
CA ALA A 73 5.70 -8.76 8.33
C ALA A 73 5.06 -7.39 8.02
N VAL A 74 5.81 -6.47 7.39
CA VAL A 74 5.29 -5.16 6.98
C VAL A 74 4.21 -5.31 5.91
N LEU A 75 4.44 -6.12 4.88
CA LEU A 75 3.49 -6.37 3.80
C LEU A 75 2.22 -7.07 4.30
N LYS A 76 2.35 -8.01 5.24
CA LYS A 76 1.17 -8.66 5.82
C LYS A 76 0.37 -7.71 6.71
N THR A 77 1.06 -6.81 7.41
CA THR A 77 0.41 -5.74 8.19
C THR A 77 -0.35 -4.79 7.26
N PHE A 78 0.25 -4.40 6.14
CA PHE A 78 -0.40 -3.61 5.10
C PHE A 78 -1.64 -4.31 4.53
N GLU A 79 -1.54 -5.59 4.16
CA GLU A 79 -2.66 -6.39 3.65
C GLU A 79 -3.83 -6.41 4.64
N ASN A 80 -3.56 -6.68 5.91
CA ASN A 80 -4.58 -6.70 6.96
C ASN A 80 -5.23 -5.32 7.12
N GLY A 81 -4.43 -4.24 7.16
CA GLY A 81 -4.95 -2.88 7.27
C GLY A 81 -5.82 -2.49 6.08
N MET A 82 -5.43 -2.87 4.86
CA MET A 82 -6.25 -2.65 3.67
C MET A 82 -7.55 -3.47 3.70
N ALA A 83 -7.52 -4.69 4.24
CA ALA A 83 -8.72 -5.50 4.43
C ALA A 83 -9.68 -4.87 5.44
N ASP A 84 -9.17 -4.31 6.54
CA ASP A 84 -9.98 -3.62 7.55
C ASP A 84 -10.60 -2.34 7.00
N ILE A 85 -9.84 -1.54 6.24
CA ILE A 85 -10.36 -0.35 5.53
C ILE A 85 -11.43 -0.77 4.53
N ALA A 86 -11.18 -1.79 3.71
CA ALA A 86 -12.14 -2.28 2.72
C ALA A 86 -13.43 -2.80 3.36
N SER A 87 -13.34 -3.48 4.50
CA SER A 87 -14.52 -3.94 5.25
C SER A 87 -15.33 -2.77 5.84
N SER A 88 -14.66 -1.68 6.23
CA SER A 88 -15.32 -0.51 6.82
C SER A 88 -15.92 0.42 5.77
N TYR A 89 -15.32 0.46 4.56
CA TYR A 89 -15.64 1.37 3.47
C TYR A 89 -15.87 0.62 2.15
N GLN A 90 -16.67 -0.45 2.19
CA GLN A 90 -16.91 -1.36 1.06
C GLN A 90 -17.46 -0.67 -0.21
N ASP A 91 -18.15 0.47 -0.05
CA ASP A 91 -18.70 1.26 -1.15
C ASP A 91 -17.60 2.05 -1.90
N TYR A 92 -16.44 2.26 -1.27
CA TYR A 92 -15.33 3.07 -1.78
C TYR A 92 -14.10 2.23 -2.19
N ILE A 93 -13.87 1.09 -1.53
CA ILE A 93 -12.65 0.29 -1.71
C ILE A 93 -12.96 -1.10 -2.23
N LYS A 94 -12.27 -1.47 -3.31
CA LYS A 94 -12.22 -2.84 -3.81
C LYS A 94 -10.81 -3.41 -3.61
N LEU A 95 -10.68 -4.33 -2.66
CA LEU A 95 -9.42 -5.06 -2.42
C LEU A 95 -9.39 -6.37 -3.21
N ASN A 96 -8.29 -6.64 -3.92
CA ASN A 96 -8.04 -7.92 -4.57
C ASN A 96 -6.69 -8.46 -4.11
N VAL A 97 -6.68 -9.65 -3.51
CA VAL A 97 -5.46 -10.33 -3.08
C VAL A 97 -5.17 -11.47 -4.07
N LYS A 98 -3.97 -11.46 -4.65
CA LYS A 98 -3.49 -12.54 -5.52
C LYS A 98 -2.46 -13.36 -4.75
N ASN A 99 -2.65 -14.68 -4.76
CA ASN A 99 -1.72 -15.66 -4.21
C ASN A 99 -0.64 -16.01 -5.22
#